data_AF-A0A081P249-F1
#
_entry.id   AF-A0A081P249-F1
#
_cell.length_a   1.000
_cell.length_b   1.000
_cell.length_c   1.000
_cell.angle_alpha   90.00
_cell.angle_beta   90.00
_cell.angle_gamma   90.00
#
_symmetry.space_group_name_H-M   'P 1'
#
loop_
_entity.id
_entity.type
_entity.pdbx_description
1 polymer ?
#
loop_
_entity_poly.entity_id
_entity_poly.type
_entity_poly.pdbx_seq_one_letter_code
_entity_poly.pdbx_strand_id
1 'polypeptide(L)'
;MNKTFVCVALLLVVSLSACNQPAKTPPPADQGAATPAPGGGTTTVDAQAIYKQNCISCHGVNFEGGVGPNLTKVGGKYSKDQIATIVTNGRGGMPSFKGRLSDTDTSAISDWLAAKK
;
A
#
# COMPACT_ATOMS: atom_id res chain seq x y z
N MET A 1 27.61 -54.57 0.43
CA MET A 1 26.98 -55.91 0.56
C MET A 1 25.74 -55.76 1.43
N ASN A 2 24.57 -55.69 0.80
CA ASN A 2 23.28 -56.17 1.29
C ASN A 2 22.26 -55.87 0.20
N LYS A 3 21.94 -56.95 -0.52
CA LYS A 3 21.06 -57.01 -1.67
C LYS A 3 19.66 -57.29 -1.16
N THR A 4 18.69 -56.44 -1.52
CA THR A 4 17.30 -56.87 -1.65
C THR A 4 16.68 -56.10 -2.82
N PHE A 5 16.97 -56.64 -4.00
CA PHE A 5 16.25 -56.41 -5.24
C PHE A 5 14.90 -57.13 -5.20
N VAL A 6 14.06 -56.81 -6.19
CA VAL A 6 12.78 -57.44 -6.59
C VAL A 6 11.58 -56.64 -6.04
N CYS A 7 11.15 -55.62 -6.77
CA CYS A 7 10.17 -55.69 -7.88
C CYS A 7 8.79 -56.10 -7.37
N VAL A 8 7.79 -55.24 -7.56
CA VAL A 8 6.54 -55.54 -8.27
C VAL A 8 5.69 -54.27 -8.27
N ALA A 9 5.36 -53.86 -9.51
CA ALA A 9 4.13 -53.24 -9.96
C ALA A 9 3.58 -52.03 -9.16
N LEU A 10 3.61 -50.84 -9.75
CA LEU A 10 2.50 -50.39 -10.60
C LEU A 10 1.18 -50.45 -9.81
N LEU A 11 0.75 -49.30 -9.29
CA LEU A 11 -0.63 -48.84 -9.42
C LEU A 11 -0.67 -47.33 -9.19
N LEU A 12 -0.87 -46.63 -10.31
CA LEU A 12 -1.47 -45.32 -10.39
C LEU A 12 -2.68 -45.23 -9.46
N VAL A 13 -2.62 -44.33 -8.48
CA VAL A 13 -3.80 -43.64 -8.01
C VAL A 13 -3.43 -42.18 -7.77
N VAL A 14 -3.62 -41.40 -8.84
CA VAL A 14 -3.84 -39.97 -8.79
C VAL A 14 -4.96 -39.71 -7.80
N SER A 15 -4.61 -39.20 -6.62
CA SER A 15 -5.56 -38.56 -5.73
C SER A 15 -5.31 -37.06 -5.81
N LEU A 16 -5.89 -36.48 -6.86
CA LEU A 16 -6.09 -35.04 -7.01
C LEU A 16 -7.11 -34.61 -5.96
N SER A 17 -6.64 -34.41 -4.72
CA SER A 17 -7.44 -33.76 -3.67
C SER A 17 -7.52 -32.27 -3.97
N ALA A 18 -8.44 -31.92 -4.88
CA ALA A 18 -8.96 -30.58 -5.02
C ALA A 18 -9.75 -30.23 -3.74
N CYS A 19 -9.08 -29.59 -2.78
CA CYS A 19 -9.78 -28.90 -1.70
C CYS A 19 -10.43 -27.65 -2.28
N ASN A 20 -11.62 -27.85 -2.84
CA ASN A 20 -12.58 -26.84 -3.24
C ASN A 20 -13.22 -26.22 -1.98
N GLN A 21 -12.52 -25.27 -1.35
CA GLN A 21 -13.08 -24.52 -0.24
C GLN A 21 -13.78 -23.27 -0.81
N PRO A 22 -15.12 -23.15 -0.70
CA PRO A 22 -15.78 -21.89 -0.97
C PRO A 22 -15.24 -20.88 0.04
N ALA A 23 -14.55 -19.86 -0.47
CA ALA A 23 -14.15 -18.70 0.31
C ALA A 23 -15.41 -18.18 1.01
N LYS A 24 -15.44 -18.28 2.34
CA LYS A 24 -16.45 -17.64 3.18
C LYS A 24 -16.29 -16.14 2.96
N THR A 25 -17.04 -15.61 2.00
CA THR A 25 -17.16 -14.17 1.76
C THR A 25 -17.70 -13.56 3.05
N PRO A 26 -16.95 -12.66 3.72
CA PRO A 26 -17.56 -11.81 4.73
C PRO A 26 -18.68 -11.01 4.06
N PRO A 27 -19.82 -10.77 4.73
CA PRO A 27 -20.82 -9.85 4.20
C PRO A 27 -20.18 -8.47 3.95
N PRO A 28 -20.65 -7.69 2.96
CA PRO A 28 -20.13 -6.36 2.73
C PRO A 28 -20.33 -5.52 3.99
N ALA A 29 -19.25 -5.14 4.64
CA ALA A 29 -19.27 -4.02 5.55
C ALA A 29 -19.49 -2.76 4.69
N ASP A 30 -20.55 -2.04 5.01
CA ASP A 30 -20.92 -0.75 4.45
C ASP A 30 -19.85 0.30 4.77
N GLN A 31 -18.80 0.35 3.96
CA GLN A 31 -17.89 1.49 3.99
C GLN A 31 -18.42 2.55 3.03
N GLY A 32 -18.99 3.59 3.64
CA GLY A 32 -19.66 4.70 3.00
C GLY A 32 -18.96 5.20 1.74
N ALA A 33 -19.78 5.40 0.71
CA ALA A 33 -19.41 5.98 -0.56
C ALA A 33 -18.62 7.29 -0.39
N ALA A 34 -17.32 7.24 -0.63
CA ALA A 34 -16.60 8.37 -1.18
C ALA A 34 -16.64 8.21 -2.70
N THR A 35 -17.42 9.07 -3.35
CA THR A 35 -17.55 9.15 -4.82
C THR A 35 -16.18 9.19 -5.50
N PRO A 36 -15.88 8.29 -6.45
CA PRO A 36 -14.73 8.46 -7.32
C PRO A 36 -15.03 9.63 -8.28
N ALA A 37 -14.24 10.70 -8.19
CA ALA A 37 -14.24 11.73 -9.23
C ALA A 37 -13.73 11.10 -10.55
N PRO A 38 -14.34 11.39 -11.71
CA PRO A 38 -13.92 10.79 -12.98
C PRO A 38 -12.69 11.53 -13.53
N GLY A 39 -11.56 10.84 -13.60
CA GLY A 39 -10.34 11.30 -14.27
C GLY A 39 -9.75 10.14 -15.07
N GLY A 40 -9.65 10.32 -16.39
CA GLY A 40 -9.40 9.30 -17.39
C GLY A 40 -8.12 8.47 -17.22
N GLY A 41 -8.14 7.33 -17.92
CA GLY A 41 -7.17 6.23 -17.82
C GLY A 41 -5.73 6.65 -17.63
N THR A 42 -5.14 6.18 -16.55
CA THR A 42 -3.77 6.50 -16.13
C THR A 42 -3.25 5.32 -15.33
N THR A 43 -2.00 4.93 -15.58
CA THR A 43 -1.25 4.03 -14.70
C THR A 43 -1.43 4.51 -13.26
N THR A 44 -2.10 3.70 -12.44
CA THR A 44 -2.37 4.04 -11.04
C THR A 44 -1.05 4.20 -10.30
N VAL A 45 -0.76 5.43 -9.85
CA VAL A 45 0.41 5.75 -9.03
C VAL A 45 0.20 5.17 -7.63
N ASP A 46 1.13 4.32 -7.18
CA ASP A 46 1.04 3.71 -5.85
C ASP A 46 1.58 4.66 -4.77
N ALA A 47 0.70 5.49 -4.22
CA ALA A 47 1.00 6.39 -3.11
C ALA A 47 1.50 5.65 -1.86
N GLN A 48 1.07 4.40 -1.63
CA GLN A 48 1.52 3.62 -0.48
C GLN A 48 2.98 3.17 -0.65
N ALA A 49 3.38 2.79 -1.87
CA ALA A 49 4.78 2.50 -2.18
C ALA A 49 5.66 3.75 -2.02
N ILE A 50 5.21 4.91 -2.51
CA ILE A 50 5.92 6.19 -2.32
C ILE A 50 6.13 6.47 -0.83
N TYR A 51 5.08 6.31 -0.01
CA TYR A 51 5.17 6.50 1.44
C TYR A 51 6.18 5.57 2.10
N LYS A 52 6.14 4.28 1.75
CA LYS A 52 7.07 3.24 2.25
C LYS A 52 8.52 3.47 1.85
N GLN A 53 8.77 4.13 0.73
CA GLN A 53 10.14 4.38 0.28
C GLN A 53 10.72 5.68 0.86
N ASN A 54 9.86 6.68 1.08
CA ASN A 54 10.32 8.05 1.31
C ASN A 54 9.96 8.65 2.67
N CYS A 55 8.93 8.13 3.35
CA CYS A 55 8.29 8.84 4.47
C CYS A 55 8.36 8.09 5.81
N ILE A 56 8.26 6.75 5.77
CA ILE A 56 8.21 5.84 6.93
C ILE A 56 9.32 6.10 7.95
N SER A 57 10.55 6.36 7.50
CA SER A 57 11.70 6.52 8.39
C SER A 57 11.52 7.63 9.43
N CYS A 58 10.70 8.64 9.11
CA CYS A 58 10.39 9.73 10.02
C CYS A 58 8.94 9.68 10.54
N HIS A 59 7.98 9.26 9.71
CA HIS A 59 6.56 9.35 10.02
C HIS A 59 5.93 8.03 10.49
N GLY A 60 6.71 6.95 10.57
CA GLY A 60 6.26 5.65 11.04
C GLY A 60 5.59 4.80 9.96
N VAL A 61 5.46 3.49 10.22
CA VAL A 61 4.82 2.55 9.28
C VAL A 61 3.32 2.79 9.19
N ASN A 62 2.72 3.18 10.31
CA ASN A 62 1.30 3.42 10.52
C ASN A 62 0.96 4.91 10.63
N PHE A 63 1.82 5.80 10.13
CA PHE A 63 1.67 7.26 10.24
C PHE A 63 1.71 7.78 11.68
N GLU A 64 2.14 6.95 12.63
CA GLU A 64 2.12 7.24 14.06
C GLU A 64 3.09 8.35 14.46
N GLY A 65 4.05 8.66 13.59
CA GLY A 65 5.14 9.60 13.82
C GLY A 65 6.41 8.93 14.33
N GLY A 66 7.33 9.75 14.82
CA GLY A 66 8.63 9.33 15.32
C GLY A 66 9.56 10.55 15.34
N VAL A 67 10.50 10.59 14.40
CA VAL A 67 11.31 11.80 14.13
C VAL A 67 10.42 12.92 13.58
N GLY A 68 9.49 12.55 12.69
CA GLY A 68 8.47 13.43 12.14
C GLY A 68 7.15 13.33 12.92
N PRO A 69 6.24 14.30 12.75
CA PRO A 69 4.94 14.28 13.40
C PRO A 69 4.06 13.12 12.92
N ASN A 70 3.07 12.79 13.76
CA ASN A 70 1.98 11.88 13.41
C ASN A 70 1.14 12.42 12.23
N LEU A 71 0.86 11.56 11.25
CA LEU A 71 0.09 11.87 10.04
C LEU A 71 -1.25 11.10 9.95
N THR A 72 -1.68 10.37 10.99
CA THR A 72 -2.92 9.58 10.93
C THR A 72 -4.17 10.42 10.66
N LYS A 73 -4.11 11.72 10.96
CA LYS A 73 -5.19 12.71 10.77
C LYS A 73 -4.73 13.97 10.01
N VAL A 74 -3.70 13.84 9.17
CA VAL A 74 -3.09 15.01 8.50
C VAL A 74 -4.06 15.73 7.56
N GLY A 75 -4.96 15.00 6.91
CA GLY A 75 -6.03 15.53 6.07
C GLY A 75 -7.13 16.29 6.80
N GLY A 76 -7.20 16.17 8.13
CA GLY A 76 -8.02 17.04 8.97
C GLY A 76 -7.36 18.41 9.24
N LYS A 77 -6.06 18.53 8.99
CA LYS A 77 -5.26 19.75 9.26
C LYS A 77 -4.82 20.48 7.99
N TYR A 78 -4.57 19.75 6.91
CA TYR A 78 -4.05 20.28 5.66
C TYR A 78 -4.82 19.74 4.46
N SER A 79 -5.06 20.61 3.48
CA SER A 79 -5.56 20.21 2.16
C SER A 79 -4.48 19.49 1.35
N LYS A 80 -4.88 18.83 0.26
CA LYS A 80 -3.95 18.22 -0.72
C LYS A 80 -2.86 19.20 -1.15
N ASP A 81 -3.22 20.42 -1.56
CA ASP A 81 -2.26 21.40 -2.07
C ASP A 81 -1.28 21.88 -1.00
N GLN A 82 -1.75 22.00 0.25
CA GLN A 82 -0.89 22.32 1.38
C GLN A 82 0.08 21.18 1.68
N ILE A 83 -0.37 19.92 1.63
CA ILE A 83 0.49 18.75 1.79
C ILE A 83 1.51 18.69 0.65
N ALA A 84 1.10 18.90 -0.61
CA ALA A 84 2.01 18.92 -1.76
C ALA A 84 3.08 20.01 -1.60
N THR A 85 2.69 21.20 -1.13
CA THR A 85 3.63 22.29 -0.86
C THR A 85 4.65 21.92 0.23
N ILE A 86 4.19 21.26 1.31
CA ILE A 86 5.06 20.80 2.40
C ILE A 86 6.01 19.69 1.91
N VAL A 87 5.53 18.73 1.12
CA VAL A 87 6.35 17.66 0.56
C VAL A 87 7.41 18.23 -0.39
N THR A 88 7.01 19.10 -1.31
CA THR A 88 7.92 19.73 -2.27
C THR A 88 8.98 20.56 -1.57
N ASN A 89 8.60 21.45 -0.66
CA ASN A 89 9.54 22.43 -0.08
C ASN A 89 10.23 21.94 1.21
N GLY A 90 9.72 20.87 1.82
CA GLY A 90 10.06 20.52 3.20
C GLY A 90 9.43 21.49 4.20
N ARG A 91 9.57 21.18 5.49
CA ARG A 91 9.14 22.07 6.57
C ARG A 91 9.84 21.74 7.88
N GLY A 92 10.48 22.73 8.49
CA GLY A 92 11.25 22.51 9.72
C GLY A 92 12.37 21.50 9.48
N GLY A 93 12.37 20.40 10.23
CA GLY A 93 13.32 19.30 10.05
C GLY A 93 12.99 18.34 8.90
N MET A 94 11.84 18.47 8.23
CA MET A 94 11.50 17.65 7.07
C MET A 94 12.22 18.19 5.82
N PRO A 95 13.06 17.38 5.13
CA PRO A 95 13.78 17.83 3.94
C PRO A 95 12.83 18.09 2.76
N SER A 96 13.30 18.88 1.80
CA SER A 96 12.62 19.06 0.52
C SER A 96 12.68 17.78 -0.33
N PHE A 97 11.57 17.45 -0.99
CA PHE A 97 11.49 16.37 -1.99
C PHE A 97 11.47 16.89 -3.43
N LYS A 98 11.67 18.20 -3.64
CA LYS A 98 11.77 18.79 -4.97
C LYS A 98 12.89 18.12 -5.76
N GLY A 99 12.56 17.59 -6.94
CA GLY A 99 13.50 16.84 -7.78
C GLY A 99 13.82 15.43 -7.30
N ARG A 100 13.28 14.99 -6.15
CA ARG A 100 13.35 13.60 -5.66
C ARG A 100 12.07 12.83 -5.95
N LEU A 101 10.94 13.52 -5.88
CA LEU A 101 9.63 13.03 -6.34
C LEU A 101 9.22 13.80 -7.60
N SER A 102 8.55 13.10 -8.52
CA SER A 102 7.89 13.76 -9.66
C SER A 102 6.66 14.54 -9.19
N ASP A 103 6.16 15.46 -10.02
CA ASP A 103 4.92 16.19 -9.73
C ASP A 103 3.72 15.23 -9.60
N THR A 104 3.71 14.19 -10.43
CA THR A 104 2.71 13.12 -10.41
C THR A 104 2.76 12.35 -9.08
N ASP A 105 3.95 11.94 -8.62
CA ASP A 105 4.11 11.23 -7.34
C ASP A 105 3.75 12.12 -6.15
N THR A 106 4.17 13.38 -6.20
CA THR A 106 3.87 14.38 -5.17
C THR A 106 2.37 14.63 -5.08
N SER A 107 1.68 14.74 -6.21
CA SER A 107 0.22 14.88 -6.25
C SER A 107 -0.46 13.64 -5.68
N ALA A 108 -0.02 12.44 -6.07
CA ALA A 108 -0.59 11.18 -5.61
C ALA A 108 -0.44 10.97 -4.10
N ILE A 109 0.76 11.18 -3.54
CA ILE A 109 0.97 11.05 -2.09
C ILE A 109 0.19 12.10 -1.31
N SER A 110 0.09 13.32 -1.83
CA SER A 110 -0.61 14.41 -1.15
C SER A 110 -2.11 14.20 -1.12
N ASP A 111 -2.69 13.70 -2.21
CA ASP A 111 -4.09 13.31 -2.30
C ASP A 111 -4.41 12.20 -1.28
N TRP A 112 -3.58 11.16 -1.27
CA TRP A 112 -3.75 10.02 -0.38
C TRP A 112 -3.61 10.37 1.10
N LEU A 113 -2.69 11.29 1.45
CA LEU A 113 -2.55 11.80 2.81
C LEU A 113 -3.70 12.74 3.21
N ALA A 114 -4.22 13.55 2.29
CA ALA A 114 -5.35 14.44 2.54
C ALA A 114 -6.65 13.67 2.86
N ALA A 115 -6.77 12.42 2.43
CA ALA A 115 -7.88 11.54 2.78
C ALA A 115 -7.86 11.04 4.25
N LYS A 116 -6.74 11.19 4.98
CA LYS A 116 -6.58 10.71 6.36
C LYS A 116 -7.07 11.76 7.37
N LYS A 117 -8.30 11.63 7.89
CA LYS A 117 -8.95 12.60 8.77
C LYS A 117 -9.09 12.12 10.22
#